data_AF-U6M9B9-F1
#
_entry.id   AF-U6M9B9-F1
#
_cell.length_a   1.000
_cell.length_b   1.000
_cell.length_c   1.000
_cell.angle_alpha   90.00
_cell.angle_beta   90.00
_cell.angle_gamma   90.00
#
_symmetry.space_group_name_H-M   'P 1'
#
loop_
_entity.id
_entity.type
_entity.pdbx_description
1 polymer ?
#
loop_
_entity_poly.entity_id
_entity_poly.type
_entity_poly.pdbx_seq_one_letter_code
_entity_poly.pdbx_strand_id
1 'polypeptide(L)'
;LSGDTVLDDMWMWDGEEWSQIRYDKTTEPMPARCGHSASAWVHKKHKEPCVFFFGGDTTGRGGSSNDVWIYSLKTNKWKHVTAFAGNAPAPRFGHSSCVFDSNWVIISGGYSGGWISNYVLSDMHTYDLQANCWFSVELCGMKSTTCLTHLVLISPTRTVFSFGAHDPETGVGPVSSDVYRMSPLITYVSFAALRNQVESMSEVINLSFDSQSEGVGRAIRKVDALMKRLETVEKEIEGLRNANEYLTRQLEAVQGSHQKRMDGEDEDDEEEADFQVNDDR
;
A
#
# COMPACT_ATOMS: atom_id res chain seq x y z
N LEU A 1 23.18 -19.75 -25.02
CA LEU A 1 21.83 -19.28 -24.61
C LEU A 1 21.83 -17.78 -24.86
N SER A 2 21.20 -17.30 -25.95
CA SER A 2 21.05 -15.86 -26.18
C SER A 2 20.14 -15.29 -25.09
N GLY A 3 20.60 -14.30 -24.34
CA GLY A 3 19.98 -13.79 -23.11
C GLY A 3 18.64 -13.04 -23.26
N ASP A 4 17.87 -13.32 -24.31
CA ASP A 4 16.63 -12.62 -24.67
C ASP A 4 15.35 -13.42 -24.36
N THR A 5 15.47 -14.66 -23.85
CA THR A 5 14.29 -15.49 -23.57
C THR A 5 13.95 -15.46 -22.09
N VAL A 6 12.82 -14.84 -21.76
CA VAL A 6 12.19 -14.98 -20.43
C VAL A 6 11.83 -16.45 -20.16
N LEU A 7 11.88 -16.85 -18.90
CA LEU A 7 11.57 -18.22 -18.46
C LEU A 7 10.30 -18.24 -17.59
N ASP A 8 9.62 -19.38 -17.57
CA ASP A 8 8.45 -19.69 -16.72
C ASP A 8 8.79 -20.72 -15.62
N ASP A 9 10.08 -20.96 -15.38
CA ASP A 9 10.53 -21.92 -14.39
C ASP A 9 10.44 -21.37 -12.96
N MET A 10 10.22 -22.27 -12.02
CA MET A 10 10.18 -21.96 -10.59
C MET A 10 10.97 -23.02 -9.85
N TRP A 11 11.85 -22.58 -8.95
CA TRP A 11 12.77 -23.44 -8.21
C TRP A 11 12.54 -23.28 -6.71
N MET A 12 12.69 -24.40 -5.99
CA MET A 12 12.62 -24.46 -4.54
C MET A 12 13.96 -24.93 -3.99
N TRP A 13 14.41 -24.27 -2.92
CA TRP A 13 15.52 -24.72 -2.09
C TRP A 13 14.94 -25.25 -0.78
N ASP A 14 15.24 -26.50 -0.43
CA ASP A 14 14.77 -27.14 0.80
C ASP A 14 15.74 -26.98 1.99
N GLY A 15 16.93 -26.43 1.74
CA GLY A 15 18.02 -26.37 2.71
C GLY A 15 19.29 -27.08 2.23
N GLU A 16 19.15 -28.04 1.30
CA GLU A 16 20.24 -28.91 0.83
C GLU A 16 20.38 -28.91 -0.69
N GLU A 17 19.28 -28.95 -1.43
CA GLU A 17 19.29 -29.03 -2.89
C GLU A 17 18.26 -28.10 -3.56
N TRP A 18 18.60 -27.66 -4.78
CA TRP A 18 17.66 -26.94 -5.65
C TRP A 18 16.86 -27.95 -6.45
N SER A 19 15.54 -27.87 -6.34
CA SER A 19 14.61 -28.67 -7.13
C SER A 19 13.66 -27.78 -7.92
N GLN A 20 13.41 -28.13 -9.18
CA GLN A 20 12.44 -27.42 -9.99
C GLN A 20 11.03 -27.81 -9.55
N ILE A 21 10.20 -26.82 -9.24
CA ILE A 21 8.81 -27.03 -8.81
C ILE A 21 7.99 -27.48 -10.02
N ARG A 22 7.36 -28.64 -9.90
CA ARG A 22 6.38 -29.14 -10.88
C ARG A 22 4.98 -28.85 -10.37
N TYR A 23 4.28 -27.95 -11.06
CA TYR A 23 2.92 -27.58 -10.75
C TYR A 23 1.89 -28.53 -11.39
N ASP A 24 0.67 -28.49 -10.88
CA ASP A 24 -0.47 -29.23 -11.41
C ASP A 24 -0.88 -28.68 -12.79
N LYS A 25 -0.84 -29.56 -13.80
CA LYS A 25 -1.16 -29.25 -15.20
C LYS A 25 -2.66 -28.97 -15.44
N THR A 26 -3.51 -29.17 -14.45
CA THR A 26 -4.93 -28.80 -14.54
C THR A 26 -5.16 -27.29 -14.49
N THR A 27 -4.16 -26.52 -14.06
CA THR A 27 -4.20 -25.05 -14.04
C THR A 27 -3.23 -24.47 -15.06
N GLU A 28 -3.63 -23.39 -15.72
CA GLU A 28 -2.74 -22.62 -16.57
C GLU A 28 -1.66 -21.95 -15.71
N PRO A 29 -0.37 -22.13 -16.02
CA PRO A 29 0.71 -21.49 -15.28
C PRO A 29 0.83 -20.00 -15.63
N MET A 30 1.49 -19.25 -14.75
CA MET A 30 1.89 -17.90 -15.07
C MET A 30 2.83 -17.90 -16.30
N PRO A 31 2.58 -17.08 -17.33
CA PRO A 31 3.46 -16.99 -18.49
C PRO A 31 4.88 -16.52 -18.14
N ALA A 32 5.85 -16.98 -18.93
CA ALA A 32 7.26 -16.61 -18.82
C ALA A 32 7.46 -15.09 -18.77
N ARG A 33 8.27 -14.60 -17.83
CA ARG A 33 8.49 -13.17 -17.61
C ARG A 33 9.72 -12.86 -16.75
N CYS A 34 10.22 -11.64 -16.81
CA CYS A 34 11.26 -11.11 -15.92
C CYS A 34 10.79 -9.85 -15.16
N GLY A 35 11.51 -9.46 -14.10
CA GLY A 35 11.22 -8.22 -13.37
C GLY A 35 9.82 -8.15 -12.72
N HIS A 36 9.17 -9.29 -12.49
CA HIS A 36 7.94 -9.37 -11.70
C HIS A 36 8.28 -9.34 -10.22
N SER A 37 7.29 -9.02 -9.37
CA SER A 37 7.43 -9.21 -7.93
C SER A 37 6.81 -10.53 -7.47
N ALA A 38 7.35 -11.09 -6.40
CA ALA A 38 6.83 -12.28 -5.74
C ALA A 38 6.77 -12.05 -4.22
N SER A 39 5.58 -12.16 -3.65
CA SER A 39 5.30 -11.86 -2.24
C SER A 39 4.65 -13.06 -1.57
N ALA A 40 5.35 -13.70 -0.63
CA ALA A 40 4.83 -14.86 0.11
C ALA A 40 3.90 -14.41 1.25
N TRP A 41 2.76 -15.08 1.41
CA TRP A 41 1.83 -14.83 2.51
C TRP A 41 1.09 -16.10 2.92
N VAL A 42 0.39 -16.07 4.06
CA VAL A 42 -0.49 -17.15 4.49
C VAL A 42 -1.95 -16.72 4.36
N HIS A 43 -2.72 -17.47 3.57
CA HIS A 43 -4.13 -17.16 3.34
C HIS A 43 -4.93 -17.25 4.64
N LYS A 44 -5.52 -16.14 5.11
CA LYS A 44 -6.19 -16.07 6.43
C LYS A 44 -7.33 -17.08 6.62
N LYS A 45 -8.17 -17.29 5.60
CA LYS A 45 -9.32 -18.23 5.63
C LYS A 45 -8.89 -19.70 5.61
N HIS A 46 -8.05 -20.09 4.65
CA HIS A 46 -7.65 -21.49 4.44
C HIS A 46 -6.44 -21.92 5.27
N LYS A 47 -5.70 -20.96 5.85
CA LYS A 47 -4.43 -21.18 6.58
C LYS A 47 -3.37 -21.87 5.71
N GLU A 48 -3.31 -21.49 4.44
CA GLU A 48 -2.42 -22.09 3.45
C GLU A 48 -1.35 -21.10 2.99
N PRO A 49 -0.09 -21.53 2.85
CA PRO A 49 0.96 -20.68 2.31
C PRO A 49 0.76 -20.49 0.80
N CYS A 50 0.84 -19.24 0.36
CA CYS A 50 0.64 -18.83 -1.03
C CYS A 50 1.69 -17.79 -1.42
N VAL A 51 1.94 -17.67 -2.73
CA VAL A 51 2.85 -16.66 -3.30
C VAL A 51 2.10 -15.80 -4.30
N PHE A 52 2.17 -14.49 -4.12
CA PHE A 52 1.45 -13.48 -4.89
C PHE A 52 2.44 -12.91 -5.89
N PHE A 53 2.07 -12.96 -7.16
CA PHE A 53 2.87 -12.45 -8.25
C PHE A 53 2.12 -11.31 -8.92
N PHE A 54 2.85 -10.25 -9.24
CA PHE A 54 2.29 -9.10 -9.96
C PHE A 54 3.25 -8.60 -11.02
N GLY A 55 2.68 -8.28 -12.18
CA GLY A 55 3.33 -7.62 -13.28
C GLY A 55 4.55 -8.35 -13.84
N GLY A 56 5.56 -7.58 -14.24
CA GLY A 56 6.75 -8.06 -14.95
C GLY A 56 6.69 -7.84 -16.45
N ASP A 57 7.78 -8.18 -17.13
CA ASP A 57 7.95 -8.11 -18.57
C ASP A 57 7.84 -9.49 -19.18
N THR A 58 6.76 -9.71 -19.94
CA THR A 58 6.44 -11.00 -20.59
C THR A 58 7.24 -11.26 -21.87
N THR A 59 7.96 -10.25 -22.36
CA THR A 59 8.67 -10.30 -23.65
C THR A 59 10.18 -10.24 -23.51
N GLY A 60 10.68 -9.84 -22.34
CA GLY A 60 12.09 -9.50 -22.10
C GLY A 60 12.55 -8.20 -22.80
N ARG A 61 11.63 -7.45 -23.42
CA ARG A 61 11.90 -6.26 -24.24
C ARG A 61 11.08 -5.02 -23.82
N GLY A 62 10.60 -4.98 -22.58
CA GLY A 62 9.78 -3.89 -22.02
C GLY A 62 8.27 -4.12 -22.11
N GLY A 63 7.83 -5.35 -22.37
CA GLY A 63 6.42 -5.76 -22.42
C GLY A 63 5.80 -5.87 -21.03
N SER A 64 5.63 -4.73 -20.38
CA SER A 64 5.10 -4.59 -19.02
C SER A 64 3.68 -5.14 -18.88
N SER A 65 3.40 -5.83 -17.77
CA SER A 65 2.08 -6.37 -17.42
C SER A 65 1.59 -5.85 -16.05
N ASN A 66 0.28 -5.88 -15.81
CA ASN A 66 -0.36 -5.65 -14.50
C ASN A 66 -1.26 -6.84 -14.07
N ASP A 67 -1.05 -8.02 -14.65
CA ASP A 67 -1.75 -9.22 -14.24
C ASP A 67 -1.33 -9.68 -12.84
N VAL A 68 -2.27 -10.38 -12.19
CA VAL A 68 -2.13 -10.89 -10.83
C VAL A 68 -2.23 -12.40 -10.86
N TRP A 69 -1.20 -13.06 -10.32
CA TRP A 69 -1.16 -14.51 -10.21
C TRP A 69 -0.96 -14.93 -8.77
N ILE A 70 -1.62 -16.02 -8.38
CA ILE A 70 -1.48 -16.63 -7.06
C ILE A 70 -1.05 -18.07 -7.24
N TYR A 71 0.02 -18.46 -6.57
CA TYR A 71 0.45 -19.85 -6.48
C TYR A 71 0.15 -20.39 -5.08
N SER A 72 -0.60 -21.49 -5.00
CA SER A 72 -0.79 -22.21 -3.72
C SER A 72 0.29 -23.28 -3.56
N LEU A 73 1.11 -23.13 -2.52
CA LEU A 73 2.20 -24.08 -2.21
C LEU A 73 1.67 -25.42 -1.70
N LYS A 74 0.45 -25.46 -1.15
CA LYS A 74 -0.16 -26.71 -0.66
C LYS A 74 -0.74 -27.55 -1.79
N THR A 75 -1.41 -26.91 -2.74
CA THR A 75 -2.08 -27.62 -3.85
C THR A 75 -1.24 -27.66 -5.12
N ASN A 76 -0.10 -26.96 -5.16
CA ASN A 76 0.74 -26.78 -6.35
C ASN A 76 -0.04 -26.27 -7.57
N LYS A 77 -0.96 -25.33 -7.34
CA LYS A 77 -1.85 -24.79 -8.38
C LYS A 77 -1.66 -23.31 -8.58
N TRP A 78 -1.73 -22.92 -9.84
CA TRP A 78 -1.80 -21.53 -10.25
C TRP A 78 -3.24 -21.05 -10.28
N LYS A 79 -3.44 -19.79 -9.92
CA LYS A 79 -4.71 -19.09 -10.05
C LYS A 79 -4.43 -17.72 -10.68
N HIS A 80 -4.92 -17.54 -11.89
CA HIS A 80 -4.99 -16.23 -12.52
C HIS A 80 -6.14 -15.42 -11.90
N VAL A 81 -5.85 -14.25 -11.35
CA VAL A 81 -6.88 -13.36 -10.78
C VAL A 81 -7.31 -12.37 -11.85
N THR A 82 -8.41 -12.70 -12.54
CA THR A 82 -8.92 -11.92 -13.67
C THR A 82 -9.93 -10.84 -13.29
N ALA A 83 -10.54 -10.95 -12.11
CA ALA A 83 -11.50 -9.99 -11.61
C ALA A 83 -11.02 -9.48 -10.25
N PHE A 84 -10.79 -8.17 -10.15
CA PHE A 84 -10.49 -7.45 -8.91
C PHE A 84 -11.17 -6.08 -8.94
N ALA A 85 -11.46 -5.53 -7.76
CA ALA A 85 -12.06 -4.21 -7.64
C ALA A 85 -10.99 -3.11 -7.48
N GLY A 86 -11.42 -1.85 -7.55
CA GLY A 86 -10.60 -0.69 -7.24
C GLY A 86 -9.66 -0.24 -8.35
N ASN A 87 -8.68 0.58 -7.98
CA ASN A 87 -7.80 1.28 -8.93
C ASN A 87 -6.51 0.48 -9.10
N ALA A 88 -6.49 -0.41 -10.09
CA ALA A 88 -5.31 -1.22 -10.36
C ALA A 88 -4.14 -0.35 -10.87
N PRO A 89 -2.90 -0.64 -10.43
CA PRO A 89 -1.70 0.00 -10.97
C PRO A 89 -1.55 -0.21 -12.48
N ALA A 90 -0.90 0.76 -13.13
CA ALA A 90 -0.45 0.60 -14.51
C ALA A 90 0.50 -0.62 -14.67
N PRO A 91 0.51 -1.24 -15.87
CA PRO A 91 1.46 -2.30 -16.21
C PRO A 91 2.91 -1.91 -15.89
N ARG A 92 3.64 -2.79 -15.20
CA ARG A 92 4.98 -2.46 -14.73
C ARG A 92 5.88 -3.68 -14.51
N PHE A 93 7.18 -3.46 -14.61
CA PHE A 93 8.25 -4.41 -14.28
C PHE A 93 9.36 -3.71 -13.49
N GLY A 94 10.23 -4.48 -12.84
CA GLY A 94 11.31 -3.96 -12.00
C GLY A 94 10.82 -3.17 -10.78
N HIS A 95 9.56 -3.34 -10.39
CA HIS A 95 8.98 -2.71 -9.21
C HIS A 95 9.32 -3.49 -7.94
N SER A 96 9.15 -2.85 -6.79
CA SER A 96 9.34 -3.49 -5.49
C SER A 96 8.01 -3.84 -4.84
N SER A 97 7.98 -4.93 -4.08
CA SER A 97 6.79 -5.34 -3.32
C SER A 97 7.12 -5.81 -1.92
N CYS A 98 6.21 -5.61 -0.96
CA CYS A 98 6.26 -6.28 0.33
C CYS A 98 4.86 -6.60 0.86
N VAL A 99 4.77 -7.62 1.73
CA VAL A 99 3.51 -7.97 2.40
C VAL A 99 3.41 -7.23 3.72
N PHE A 100 2.36 -6.45 3.90
CA PHE A 100 1.98 -5.72 5.11
C PHE A 100 0.82 -6.40 5.85
N ASP A 101 0.97 -6.57 7.18
CA ASP A 101 -0.04 -7.13 8.10
C ASP A 101 -0.70 -8.44 7.64
N SER A 102 0.06 -9.27 6.91
CA SER A 102 -0.41 -10.56 6.38
C SER A 102 -1.68 -10.49 5.50
N ASN A 103 -2.00 -9.32 4.94
CA ASN A 103 -3.23 -9.11 4.18
C ASN A 103 -3.07 -8.17 2.99
N TRP A 104 -2.08 -7.28 3.04
CA TRP A 104 -1.90 -6.23 2.07
C TRP A 104 -0.58 -6.43 1.34
N VAL A 105 -0.58 -6.39 0.01
CA VAL A 105 0.66 -6.38 -0.77
C VAL A 105 0.88 -4.96 -1.24
N ILE A 106 1.93 -4.33 -0.74
CA ILE A 106 2.33 -2.98 -1.17
C ILE A 106 3.25 -3.15 -2.36
N ILE A 107 3.02 -2.34 -3.40
CA ILE A 107 3.83 -2.27 -4.61
C ILE A 107 4.24 -0.83 -4.84
N SER A 108 5.52 -0.63 -5.14
CA SER A 108 6.07 0.70 -5.38
C SER A 108 6.97 0.72 -6.59
N GLY A 109 6.83 1.80 -7.34
CA GLY A 109 7.73 2.17 -8.40
C GLY A 109 7.78 1.19 -9.57
N GLY A 110 8.97 1.03 -10.13
CA GLY A 110 9.24 0.23 -11.32
C GLY A 110 9.17 1.02 -12.63
N TYR A 111 9.08 0.29 -13.72
CA TYR A 111 9.08 0.82 -15.09
C TYR A 111 7.85 0.35 -15.84
N SER A 112 7.27 1.22 -16.65
CA SER A 112 6.24 0.85 -17.63
C SER A 112 6.78 1.03 -19.04
N GLY A 113 6.31 0.19 -19.96
CA GLY A 113 6.57 0.36 -21.39
C GLY A 113 5.90 1.64 -21.92
N GLY A 114 6.65 2.43 -22.69
CA GLY A 114 6.15 3.59 -23.43
C GLY A 114 6.36 3.41 -24.94
N TRP A 115 5.77 4.31 -25.74
CA TRP A 115 5.87 4.23 -27.21
C TRP A 115 7.31 4.38 -27.73
N ILE A 116 8.12 5.23 -27.08
CA ILE A 116 9.49 5.54 -27.48
C ILE A 116 10.50 4.87 -26.55
N SER A 117 10.26 4.92 -25.25
CA SER A 117 11.11 4.34 -24.22
C SER A 117 10.30 3.96 -22.99
N ASN A 118 10.87 3.11 -22.15
CA ASN A 118 10.33 2.86 -20.81
C ASN A 118 10.39 4.15 -19.97
N TYR A 119 9.45 4.30 -19.04
CA TYR A 119 9.41 5.42 -18.11
C TYR A 119 9.26 4.92 -16.66
N VAL A 120 9.78 5.72 -15.73
CA VAL A 120 9.80 5.40 -14.30
C VAL A 120 8.44 5.73 -13.69
N LEU A 121 7.94 4.82 -12.86
CA LEU A 121 6.78 5.03 -12.02
C LEU A 121 7.24 5.40 -10.62
N SER A 122 6.62 6.38 -9.98
CA SER A 122 6.87 6.78 -8.58
C SER A 122 5.66 6.55 -7.67
N ASP A 123 4.60 5.93 -8.21
CA ASP A 123 3.38 5.66 -7.47
C ASP A 123 3.52 4.44 -6.55
N MET A 124 2.69 4.42 -5.52
CA MET A 124 2.55 3.30 -4.61
C MET A 124 1.11 2.82 -4.61
N HIS A 125 0.93 1.52 -4.74
CA HIS A 125 -0.37 0.86 -4.73
C HIS A 125 -0.35 -0.26 -3.71
N THR A 126 -1.53 -0.62 -3.21
CA THR A 126 -1.69 -1.76 -2.32
C THR A 126 -2.83 -2.64 -2.78
N TYR A 127 -2.61 -3.95 -2.71
CA TYR A 127 -3.61 -4.96 -2.96
C TYR A 127 -4.11 -5.56 -1.66
N ASP A 128 -5.42 -5.50 -1.39
CA ASP A 128 -6.04 -6.28 -0.32
C ASP A 128 -6.32 -7.71 -0.79
N LEU A 129 -5.54 -8.66 -0.28
CA LEU A 129 -5.61 -10.08 -0.64
C LEU A 129 -6.95 -10.73 -0.27
N GLN A 130 -7.66 -10.18 0.71
CA GLN A 130 -8.89 -10.77 1.22
C GLN A 130 -10.13 -10.02 0.68
N ALA A 131 -10.02 -8.73 0.40
CA ALA A 131 -11.05 -7.97 -0.32
C ALA A 131 -10.95 -8.10 -1.86
N ASN A 132 -9.81 -8.59 -2.36
CA ASN A 132 -9.51 -8.72 -3.79
C ASN A 132 -9.69 -7.37 -4.54
N CYS A 133 -9.02 -6.34 -3.99
CA CYS A 133 -9.22 -4.94 -4.37
C CYS A 133 -7.91 -4.15 -4.31
N TRP A 134 -7.70 -3.27 -5.30
CA TRP A 134 -6.57 -2.34 -5.36
C TRP A 134 -6.93 -0.96 -4.82
N PHE A 135 -5.96 -0.31 -4.18
CA PHE A 135 -6.04 1.08 -3.80
C PHE A 135 -4.70 1.80 -3.94
N SER A 136 -4.76 3.08 -4.30
CA SER A 136 -3.60 3.96 -4.38
C SER A 136 -3.18 4.40 -2.97
N VAL A 137 -1.89 4.51 -2.74
CA VAL A 137 -1.31 5.01 -1.49
C VAL A 137 -0.67 6.37 -1.76
N GLU A 138 -1.12 7.38 -1.02
CA GLU A 138 -0.52 8.71 -1.06
C GLU A 138 0.60 8.81 -0.02
N LEU A 139 1.79 9.22 -0.48
CA LEU A 139 2.95 9.43 0.38
C LEU A 139 3.02 10.89 0.82
N CYS A 140 2.63 11.17 2.06
CA CYS A 140 2.74 12.50 2.64
C CYS A 140 4.20 12.83 2.99
N GLY A 141 4.63 14.06 2.68
CA GLY A 141 5.96 14.57 3.10
C GLY A 141 7.15 14.11 2.24
N MET A 142 6.89 13.48 1.09
CA MET A 142 7.92 13.13 0.11
C MET A 142 7.81 13.99 -1.15
N LYS A 143 8.93 14.18 -1.87
CA LYS A 143 8.89 14.77 -3.20
C LYS A 143 8.06 13.85 -4.11
N SER A 144 7.10 14.44 -4.83
CA SER A 144 6.10 13.70 -5.64
C SER A 144 6.70 12.75 -6.69
N THR A 145 7.98 12.92 -7.04
CA THR A 145 8.65 12.15 -8.08
C THR A 145 9.49 10.99 -7.54
N THR A 146 9.73 10.86 -6.24
CA THR A 146 10.65 9.84 -5.71
C THR A 146 10.12 8.41 -5.94
N CYS A 147 10.78 7.63 -6.80
CA CYS A 147 10.47 6.21 -7.01
C CYS A 147 11.17 5.37 -5.95
N LEU A 148 10.39 4.89 -4.98
CA LEU A 148 10.87 4.05 -3.89
C LEU A 148 11.16 2.63 -4.36
N THR A 149 12.35 2.12 -4.05
CA THR A 149 12.83 0.78 -4.41
C THR A 149 13.22 -0.04 -3.17
N HIS A 150 13.26 -1.36 -3.31
CA HIS A 150 13.65 -2.31 -2.27
C HIS A 150 12.84 -2.14 -0.96
N LEU A 151 11.54 -2.38 -1.06
CA LEU A 151 10.63 -2.33 0.08
C LEU A 151 10.90 -3.48 1.07
N VAL A 152 11.03 -3.14 2.35
CA VAL A 152 11.21 -4.10 3.46
C VAL A 152 10.24 -3.75 4.57
N LEU A 153 9.47 -4.74 5.04
CA LEU A 153 8.63 -4.58 6.22
C LEU A 153 9.39 -5.01 7.49
N ILE A 154 9.34 -4.17 8.52
CA ILE A 154 9.67 -4.57 9.89
C ILE A 154 8.37 -4.87 10.64
N SER A 155 8.03 -6.15 10.77
CA SER A 155 6.75 -6.61 11.34
C SER A 155 6.48 -6.10 12.76
N PRO A 156 7.44 -6.12 13.71
CA PRO A 156 7.18 -5.66 15.09
C PRO A 156 6.76 -4.20 15.19
N THR A 157 7.31 -3.33 14.33
CA THR A 157 7.04 -1.89 14.33
C THR A 157 6.05 -1.47 13.25
N ARG A 158 5.58 -2.42 12.43
CA ARG A 158 4.70 -2.19 11.27
C ARG A 158 5.19 -1.03 10.40
N THR A 159 6.50 -0.94 10.23
CA THR A 159 7.17 0.13 9.50
C THR A 159 7.73 -0.44 8.21
N VAL A 160 7.46 0.25 7.10
CA VAL A 160 8.01 -0.12 5.79
C VAL A 160 9.22 0.76 5.52
N PHE A 161 10.34 0.14 5.16
CA PHE A 161 11.54 0.82 4.74
C PHE A 161 11.70 0.68 3.23
N SER A 162 12.20 1.72 2.59
CA SER A 162 12.70 1.69 1.22
C SER A 162 14.20 1.92 1.27
N PHE A 163 14.97 1.03 0.66
CA PHE A 163 16.42 1.18 0.55
C PHE A 163 16.77 1.67 -0.84
N GLY A 164 17.08 2.96 -0.91
CA GLY A 164 17.30 3.68 -2.15
C GLY A 164 16.02 4.15 -2.82
N ALA A 165 16.22 5.04 -3.77
CA ALA A 165 15.17 5.56 -4.63
C ALA A 165 15.76 6.04 -5.95
N HIS A 166 14.89 6.15 -6.96
CA HIS A 166 15.23 6.70 -8.26
C HIS A 166 14.45 7.99 -8.49
N ASP A 167 15.12 9.04 -8.99
CA ASP A 167 14.44 10.26 -9.44
C ASP A 167 14.10 10.15 -10.94
N PRO A 168 12.82 10.19 -11.34
CA PRO A 168 12.36 10.09 -12.72
C PRO A 168 12.92 11.17 -13.65
N GLU A 169 13.31 12.35 -13.16
CA GLU A 169 13.57 13.53 -14.00
C GLU A 169 14.72 13.37 -15.01
N THR A 170 15.58 12.37 -14.84
CA THR A 170 16.78 12.21 -15.69
C THR A 170 16.84 10.90 -16.47
N GLY A 171 15.90 9.96 -16.27
CA GLY A 171 15.86 8.65 -16.96
C GLY A 171 17.09 7.74 -16.74
N VAL A 172 18.17 8.29 -16.19
CA VAL A 172 19.49 7.73 -15.86
C VAL A 172 20.03 8.45 -14.60
N GLY A 173 19.12 8.89 -13.74
CA GLY A 173 19.41 9.78 -12.60
C GLY A 173 20.21 9.14 -11.49
N PRO A 174 20.78 9.97 -10.58
CA PRO A 174 21.51 9.43 -9.44
C PRO A 174 20.57 8.55 -8.63
N VAL A 175 20.85 7.26 -8.63
CA VAL A 175 20.30 6.33 -7.66
C VAL A 175 20.65 6.87 -6.27
N SER A 176 19.64 7.14 -5.47
CA SER A 176 19.85 7.57 -4.10
C SER A 176 20.17 6.34 -3.24
N SER A 177 21.11 6.50 -2.32
CA SER A 177 21.38 5.55 -1.24
C SER A 177 20.59 5.87 0.03
N ASP A 178 19.64 6.80 -0.05
CA ASP A 178 18.81 7.21 1.07
C ASP A 178 17.90 6.08 1.54
N VAL A 179 17.63 6.06 2.84
CA VAL A 179 16.70 5.13 3.45
C VAL A 179 15.44 5.88 3.82
N TYR A 180 14.33 5.52 3.19
CA TYR A 180 13.03 6.10 3.48
C TYR A 180 12.28 5.21 4.46
N ARG A 181 11.82 5.81 5.56
CA ARG A 181 10.98 5.13 6.55
C ARG A 181 9.54 5.60 6.39
N MET A 182 8.64 4.66 6.14
CA MET A 182 7.22 4.89 6.01
C MET A 182 6.48 4.24 7.18
N SER A 183 5.69 5.05 7.87
CA SER A 183 4.76 4.57 8.90
C SER A 183 3.34 4.81 8.36
N PRO A 184 2.51 3.76 8.19
CA PRO A 184 1.14 3.95 7.72
C PRO A 184 0.37 4.83 8.70
N LEU A 185 -0.02 6.02 8.26
CA LEU A 185 -0.67 7.04 9.10
C LEU A 185 -2.18 6.86 9.24
N ILE A 186 -2.76 5.81 8.66
CA ILE A 186 -4.17 5.47 8.85
C ILE A 186 -4.28 4.02 9.34
N THR A 187 -4.90 3.91 10.51
CA THR A 187 -4.96 2.72 11.34
C THR A 187 -6.06 1.77 10.84
N TYR A 188 -5.74 0.49 10.98
CA TYR A 188 -6.55 -0.75 10.92
C TYR A 188 -8.09 -0.64 11.06
N VAL A 189 -8.62 0.39 11.73
CA VAL A 189 -10.05 0.63 11.96
C VAL A 189 -10.79 0.96 10.65
N SER A 190 -10.19 1.76 9.76
CA SER A 190 -10.91 2.27 8.58
C SER A 190 -11.23 1.18 7.55
N PHE A 191 -10.32 0.23 7.34
CA PHE A 191 -10.52 -0.86 6.37
C PHE A 191 -11.34 -2.04 6.91
N ALA A 192 -11.17 -2.44 8.17
CA ALA A 192 -11.97 -3.52 8.75
C ALA A 192 -13.46 -3.14 8.88
N ALA A 193 -13.74 -1.88 9.20
CA ALA A 193 -15.10 -1.34 9.22
C ALA A 193 -15.73 -1.31 7.81
N LEU A 194 -14.99 -0.79 6.81
CA LEU A 194 -15.46 -0.76 5.41
C LEU A 194 -15.69 -2.17 4.85
N ARG A 195 -14.84 -3.12 5.24
CA ARG A 195 -14.85 -4.48 4.71
C ARG A 195 -15.99 -5.33 5.23
N ASN A 196 -16.31 -5.20 6.52
CA ASN A 196 -17.53 -5.80 7.07
C ASN A 196 -18.79 -5.19 6.43
N GLN A 197 -18.75 -3.92 6.04
CA GLN A 197 -19.85 -3.29 5.30
C GLN A 197 -19.96 -3.81 3.85
N VAL A 198 -18.84 -3.97 3.14
CA VAL A 198 -18.83 -4.50 1.76
C VAL A 198 -19.19 -5.99 1.68
N GLU A 199 -18.74 -6.81 2.63
CA GLU A 199 -19.15 -8.22 2.73
C GLU A 199 -20.65 -8.35 3.04
N SER A 200 -21.22 -7.41 3.82
CA SER A 200 -22.68 -7.35 4.02
C SER A 200 -23.45 -6.92 2.77
N MET A 201 -22.85 -6.10 1.89
CA MET A 201 -23.43 -5.71 0.60
C MET A 201 -23.37 -6.83 -0.45
N SER A 202 -22.31 -7.65 -0.46
CA SER A 202 -22.17 -8.75 -1.42
C SER A 202 -23.13 -9.91 -1.13
N GLU A 203 -23.48 -10.16 0.13
CA GLU A 203 -24.59 -11.07 0.49
C GLU A 203 -25.95 -10.57 -0.02
N VAL A 204 -26.17 -9.24 -0.06
CA VAL A 204 -27.41 -8.63 -0.59
C VAL A 204 -27.50 -8.75 -2.11
N ILE A 205 -26.37 -8.69 -2.82
CA ILE A 205 -26.32 -8.86 -4.28
C ILE A 205 -26.51 -10.34 -4.67
N ASN A 206 -26.05 -11.30 -3.86
CA ASN A 206 -26.27 -12.72 -4.15
C ASN A 206 -27.69 -13.19 -3.80
N LEU A 207 -28.41 -12.47 -2.93
CA LEU A 207 -29.82 -12.74 -2.61
C LEU A 207 -30.79 -12.08 -3.60
N SER A 208 -30.33 -11.22 -4.51
CA SER A 208 -31.18 -10.59 -5.53
C SER A 208 -31.41 -11.49 -6.75
N PHE A 209 -30.82 -12.68 -6.78
CA PHE A 209 -30.99 -13.66 -7.88
C PHE A 209 -31.96 -14.81 -7.57
N ASP A 210 -32.45 -14.95 -6.34
CA ASP A 210 -33.49 -15.94 -6.02
C ASP A 210 -34.87 -15.30 -6.05
N SER A 211 -35.51 -15.42 -7.21
CA SER A 211 -36.88 -15.03 -7.47
C SER A 211 -37.87 -15.93 -6.71
N GLN A 212 -38.39 -15.49 -5.56
CA GLN A 212 -39.77 -15.75 -5.12
C GLN A 212 -40.19 -14.73 -4.03
N SER A 213 -41.48 -14.36 -4.08
CA SER A 213 -42.19 -13.25 -3.42
C SER A 213 -41.92 -12.96 -1.92
N GLU A 214 -41.31 -13.85 -1.13
CA GLU A 214 -40.98 -13.57 0.28
C GLU A 214 -39.64 -12.84 0.47
N GLY A 215 -38.77 -12.88 -0.54
CA GLY A 215 -37.43 -12.26 -0.50
C GLY A 215 -37.49 -10.73 -0.43
N VAL A 216 -38.45 -10.12 -1.12
CA VAL A 216 -38.55 -8.65 -1.28
C VAL A 216 -38.85 -7.96 0.05
N GLY A 217 -39.82 -8.46 0.83
CA GLY A 217 -40.15 -7.88 2.14
C GLY A 217 -39.08 -8.09 3.21
N ARG A 218 -38.22 -9.10 3.03
CA ARG A 218 -37.05 -9.33 3.88
C ARG A 218 -35.87 -8.44 3.47
N ALA A 219 -35.71 -8.22 2.17
CA ALA A 219 -34.71 -7.29 1.61
C ALA A 219 -35.02 -5.85 2.02
N ILE A 220 -36.26 -5.38 1.90
CA ILE A 220 -36.65 -4.01 2.31
C ILE A 220 -36.36 -3.75 3.79
N ARG A 221 -36.70 -4.70 4.68
CA ARG A 221 -36.42 -4.58 6.12
C ARG A 221 -34.92 -4.58 6.43
N LYS A 222 -34.11 -5.30 5.65
CA LYS A 222 -32.65 -5.30 5.79
C LYS A 222 -32.02 -4.02 5.25
N VAL A 223 -32.54 -3.47 4.13
CA VAL A 223 -32.12 -2.18 3.59
C VAL A 223 -32.44 -1.05 4.56
N ASP A 224 -33.62 -1.07 5.20
CA ASP A 224 -34.00 -0.06 6.21
C ASP A 224 -33.10 -0.13 7.47
N ALA A 225 -32.73 -1.36 7.88
CA ALA A 225 -31.77 -1.54 8.97
C ALA A 225 -30.36 -1.08 8.60
N LEU A 226 -29.96 -1.20 7.32
CA LEU A 226 -28.66 -0.72 6.83
C LEU A 226 -28.62 0.81 6.71
N MET A 227 -29.69 1.43 6.22
CA MET A 227 -29.83 2.90 6.16
C MET A 227 -29.64 3.54 7.55
N LYS A 228 -30.27 2.98 8.58
CA LYS A 228 -30.08 3.45 9.98
C LYS A 228 -28.66 3.30 10.49
N ARG A 229 -27.94 2.26 10.06
CA ARG A 229 -26.54 2.05 10.43
C ARG A 229 -25.62 3.01 9.67
N LEU A 230 -25.94 3.33 8.42
CA LEU A 230 -25.24 4.34 7.63
C LEU A 230 -25.33 5.72 8.31
N GLU A 231 -26.54 6.13 8.72
CA GLU A 231 -26.77 7.38 9.45
C GLU A 231 -25.97 7.44 10.77
N THR A 232 -25.83 6.30 11.45
CA THR A 232 -25.03 6.21 12.68
C THR A 232 -23.54 6.42 12.40
N VAL A 233 -23.02 5.82 11.33
CA VAL A 233 -21.61 5.96 10.91
C VAL A 233 -21.32 7.39 10.44
N GLU A 234 -22.22 8.01 9.67
CA GLU A 234 -22.08 9.42 9.28
C GLU A 234 -21.97 10.34 10.50
N LYS A 235 -22.77 10.07 11.54
CA LYS A 235 -22.72 10.82 12.80
C LYS A 235 -21.42 10.61 13.57
N GLU A 236 -20.85 9.40 13.55
CA GLU A 236 -19.55 9.11 14.15
C GLU A 236 -18.41 9.79 13.39
N ILE A 237 -18.45 9.80 12.04
CA ILE A 237 -17.48 10.52 11.20
C ILE A 237 -17.52 12.02 11.50
N GLU A 238 -18.72 12.58 11.62
CA GLU A 238 -18.89 13.99 11.98
C GLU A 238 -18.35 14.29 13.38
N GLY A 239 -18.56 13.40 14.35
CA GLY A 239 -17.97 13.51 15.69
C GLY A 239 -16.44 13.50 15.67
N LEU A 240 -15.84 12.59 14.89
CA LEU A 240 -14.38 12.50 14.72
C LEU A 240 -13.81 13.75 14.03
N ARG A 241 -14.51 14.28 13.02
CA ARG A 241 -14.10 15.50 12.33
C ARG A 241 -14.05 16.69 13.30
N ASN A 242 -15.09 16.86 14.11
CA ASN A 242 -15.14 17.93 15.12
C ASN A 242 -14.05 17.77 16.18
N ALA A 243 -13.75 16.54 16.61
CA ALA A 243 -12.66 16.26 17.53
C ALA A 243 -11.28 16.58 16.93
N ASN A 244 -11.08 16.26 15.64
CA ASN A 244 -9.86 16.63 14.92
C ASN A 244 -9.71 18.14 14.79
N GLU A 245 -10.76 18.87 14.41
CA GLU A 245 -10.72 20.33 14.34
C GLU A 245 -10.40 20.97 15.71
N TYR A 246 -10.91 20.40 16.81
CA TYR A 246 -10.57 20.82 18.16
C TYR A 246 -9.08 20.59 18.48
N LEU A 247 -8.56 19.40 18.18
CA LEU A 247 -7.15 19.07 18.42
C LEU A 247 -6.22 19.96 17.58
N THR A 248 -6.58 20.26 16.33
CA THR A 248 -5.84 21.19 15.47
C THR A 248 -5.75 22.57 16.11
N ARG A 249 -6.86 23.11 16.64
CA ARG A 249 -6.87 24.41 17.34
C ARG A 249 -6.01 24.41 18.61
N GLN A 250 -6.02 23.31 19.37
CA GLN A 250 -5.17 23.18 20.55
C GLN A 250 -3.69 23.14 20.17
N LEU A 251 -3.34 22.43 19.10
CA LEU A 251 -1.98 22.41 18.54
C LEU A 251 -1.53 23.80 18.09
N GLU A 252 -2.37 24.55 17.38
CA GLU A 252 -2.09 25.93 16.96
C GLU A 252 -1.90 26.87 18.17
N ALA A 253 -2.72 26.72 19.22
CA ALA A 253 -2.59 27.51 20.45
C ALA A 253 -1.28 27.23 21.20
N VAL A 254 -0.87 25.95 21.27
CA VAL A 254 0.40 25.55 21.88
C VAL A 254 1.57 26.09 21.06
N GLN A 255 1.53 25.97 19.72
CA GLN A 255 2.56 26.52 18.83
C GLN A 255 2.67 28.05 18.94
N GLY A 256 1.54 28.76 18.97
CA GLY A 256 1.52 30.21 19.17
C GLY A 256 2.02 30.67 20.54
N SER A 257 1.76 29.89 21.60
CA SER A 257 2.30 30.15 22.94
C SER A 257 3.81 29.89 23.03
N HIS A 258 4.32 28.94 22.24
CA HIS A 258 5.74 28.65 22.14
C HIS A 258 6.47 29.77 21.41
N GLN A 259 5.89 30.30 20.32
CA GLN A 259 6.43 31.45 19.60
C GLN A 259 6.50 32.71 20.48
N LYS A 260 5.42 33.03 21.22
CA LYS A 260 5.41 34.16 22.16
C LYS A 260 6.40 34.03 23.32
N ARG A 261 6.77 32.81 23.71
CA ARG A 261 7.79 32.58 24.74
C ARG A 261 9.20 32.81 24.21
N MET A 262 9.45 32.45 22.95
CA MET A 262 10.72 32.78 22.30
C MET A 262 10.85 34.28 22.07
N ASP A 263 9.79 34.95 21.60
CA ASP A 263 9.83 36.39 21.33
C ASP A 263 9.93 37.25 22.62
N GLY A 264 9.53 36.71 23.78
CA GLY A 264 9.59 37.41 25.08
C GLY A 264 10.89 37.19 25.86
N GLU A 265 11.67 36.15 25.53
CA GLU A 265 13.03 35.97 26.08
C GLU A 265 14.05 36.90 25.40
N ASP A 266 13.75 37.44 24.22
CA ASP A 266 14.62 38.40 23.51
C ASP A 266 14.46 39.86 23.99
N GLU A 267 13.40 40.22 24.73
CA GLU A 267 13.17 41.60 25.22
C GLU A 267 13.70 41.87 26.65
N ASP A 268 13.97 40.84 27.45
CA ASP A 268 14.38 41.00 28.86
C ASP A 268 15.92 41.10 29.08
N ASP A 269 16.74 41.04 28.02
CA ASP A 269 18.21 41.06 28.10
C ASP A 269 18.87 42.45 27.83
N GLU A 270 18.11 43.55 27.67
CA GLU A 270 18.67 44.89 27.37
C GLU A 270 18.70 45.90 28.54
N GLU A 271 18.36 45.53 29.79
CA GLU A 271 18.39 46.46 30.95
C GLU A 271 19.38 46.06 32.06
N GLU A 272 20.67 45.86 31.76
CA GLU A 272 21.69 45.86 32.82
C GLU A 272 23.10 46.28 32.33
N ALA A 273 23.32 47.59 32.12
CA ALA A 273 24.66 48.19 32.18
C ALA A 273 24.63 49.73 32.23
N ASP A 274 24.52 50.32 33.43
CA ASP A 274 25.12 51.64 33.65
C ASP A 274 25.51 51.83 35.14
N PHE A 275 26.64 51.24 35.54
CA PHE A 275 27.27 51.53 36.82
C PHE A 275 28.32 52.63 36.62
N GLN A 276 27.94 53.87 36.94
CA GLN A 276 28.86 55.01 36.97
C GLN A 276 29.92 54.82 38.06
N VAL A 277 31.18 54.71 37.62
CA VAL A 277 32.35 54.98 38.46
C VAL A 277 32.48 56.49 38.59
N ASN A 278 32.31 57.02 39.80
CA ASN A 278 32.84 58.32 40.15
C ASN A 278 33.74 58.18 41.38
N ASP A 279 34.94 58.72 41.16
CA ASP A 279 36.13 58.71 41.98
C ASP A 279 36.05 59.73 43.13
N ASP A 280 37.03 59.62 44.03
CA ASP A 280 37.59 60.65 44.89
C ASP A 280 36.99 60.97 46.30
N ARG A 281 37.88 60.68 47.28
CA ARG A 281 38.14 61.27 48.61
C ARG A 281 37.56 60.62 49.86
#